data_AF-A0A1F8PQF5-F1
#
_entry.id   AF-A0A1F8PQF5-F1
#
_cell.length_a   1.000
_cell.length_b   1.000
_cell.length_c   1.000
_cell.angle_alpha   90.00
_cell.angle_beta   90.00
_cell.angle_gamma   90.00
#
_symmetry.space_group_name_H-M   'P 1'
#
loop_
_entity.id
_entity.type
_entity.pdbx_description
1 polymer ?
#
loop_
_entity_poly.entity_id
_entity_poly.type
_entity_poly.pdbx_seq_one_letter_code
_entity_poly.pdbx_strand_id
1 'polypeptide(L)'
;MSRQLLKRLGGMFFLRVKFHHLLRLLTILGVLLSVTACETSLVSTPTPAPKIIATAMVAIIEGQLVEIDGCLRVRDDNENINYALVWPPDLRVTIDGDNVNIVTGIVRGKQEEIDVQIGDWVRFSGGETRQISEELSKTLSPHCQEPYWVVGFDIIPIQVTEETE
;
A
#
# COMPACT_ATOMS: atom_id res chain seq x y z
N MET A 1 -58.62 -61.92 -43.02
CA MET A 1 -57.49 -61.01 -42.71
C MET A 1 -57.79 -59.69 -43.43
N SER A 2 -57.75 -58.47 -42.89
CA SER A 2 -57.05 -57.90 -41.75
C SER A 2 -57.73 -56.56 -41.40
N ARG A 3 -58.45 -56.46 -40.27
CA ARG A 3 -59.04 -55.19 -39.76
C ARG A 3 -58.42 -54.72 -38.44
N GLN A 4 -57.30 -55.32 -38.03
CA GLN A 4 -56.67 -55.10 -36.73
C GLN A 4 -55.50 -54.09 -36.76
N LEU A 5 -55.02 -53.67 -37.93
CA LEU A 5 -53.83 -52.80 -38.04
C LEU A 5 -54.10 -51.28 -38.02
N LEU A 6 -55.34 -50.82 -38.24
CA LEU A 6 -55.62 -49.38 -38.34
C LEU A 6 -55.89 -48.67 -37.00
N LYS A 7 -56.09 -49.41 -35.89
CA LYS A 7 -56.38 -48.80 -34.57
C LYS A 7 -55.14 -48.42 -33.74
N ARG A 8 -53.95 -48.97 -34.03
CA ARG A 8 -52.73 -48.68 -33.25
C ARG A 8 -51.97 -47.41 -33.66
N LEU A 9 -52.19 -46.90 -34.88
CA LEU A 9 -51.51 -45.69 -35.37
C LEU A 9 -52.15 -44.38 -34.86
N GLY A 10 -53.45 -44.36 -34.53
CA GLY A 10 -54.14 -43.17 -34.03
C GLY A 10 -53.77 -42.78 -32.59
N GLY A 11 -53.53 -43.75 -31.70
CA GLY A 11 -53.19 -43.49 -30.30
C GLY A 11 -51.79 -42.90 -30.10
N MET A 12 -50.82 -43.31 -30.93
CA MET A 12 -49.43 -42.87 -30.84
C MET A 12 -49.22 -41.43 -31.34
N PHE A 13 -50.05 -40.97 -32.28
CA PHE A 13 -50.04 -39.59 -32.76
C PHE A 13 -50.63 -38.61 -31.74
N PHE A 14 -51.74 -38.98 -31.07
CA PHE A 14 -52.39 -38.13 -30.07
C PHE A 14 -51.54 -37.93 -28.80
N LEU A 15 -50.76 -38.93 -28.37
CA LEU A 15 -49.85 -38.77 -27.24
C LEU A 15 -48.65 -37.86 -27.55
N ARG A 16 -48.09 -37.94 -28.77
CA ARG A 16 -46.97 -37.08 -29.21
C ARG A 16 -47.36 -35.60 -29.29
N VAL A 17 -48.57 -35.30 -29.77
CA VAL A 17 -49.06 -33.92 -29.89
C VAL A 17 -49.30 -33.30 -28.51
N LYS A 18 -49.88 -34.05 -27.56
CA LYS A 18 -50.09 -33.58 -26.18
C LYS A 18 -48.77 -33.34 -25.43
N PHE A 19 -47.78 -34.21 -25.60
CA PHE A 19 -46.46 -34.04 -24.99
C PHE A 19 -45.74 -32.81 -25.51
N HIS A 20 -45.84 -32.53 -26.82
CA HIS A 20 -45.21 -31.36 -27.43
C HIS A 20 -45.85 -30.04 -26.98
N HIS A 21 -47.17 -30.02 -26.77
CA HIS A 21 -47.88 -28.87 -26.21
C HIS A 21 -47.56 -28.66 -24.72
N LEU A 22 -47.48 -29.73 -23.92
CA LEU A 22 -47.13 -29.64 -22.50
C LEU A 22 -45.69 -29.13 -22.32
N LEU A 23 -44.76 -29.62 -23.15
CA LEU A 23 -43.36 -29.19 -23.15
C LEU A 23 -43.22 -27.71 -23.56
N ARG A 24 -43.97 -27.25 -24.57
CA ARG A 24 -44.03 -25.83 -24.95
C ARG A 24 -44.58 -24.95 -23.83
N LEU A 25 -45.62 -25.42 -23.14
CA LEU A 25 -46.25 -24.67 -22.03
C LEU A 25 -45.30 -24.58 -20.82
N LEU A 26 -44.56 -25.66 -20.52
CA LEU A 26 -43.49 -25.68 -19.52
C LEU A 26 -42.34 -24.72 -19.86
N THR A 27 -41.90 -24.66 -21.12
CA THR A 27 -40.85 -23.71 -21.53
C THR A 27 -41.30 -22.27 -21.44
N ILE A 28 -42.56 -21.96 -21.79
CA ILE A 28 -43.10 -20.59 -21.68
C ILE A 28 -43.22 -20.19 -20.20
N LEU A 29 -43.71 -21.09 -19.34
CA LEU A 29 -43.83 -20.83 -17.91
C LEU A 29 -42.45 -20.63 -17.24
N GLY A 30 -41.43 -21.37 -17.67
CA GLY A 30 -40.05 -21.20 -17.20
C GLY A 30 -39.45 -19.85 -17.58
N VAL A 31 -39.76 -19.33 -18.78
CA VAL A 31 -39.30 -17.99 -19.22
C VAL A 31 -40.04 -16.87 -18.48
N LEU A 32 -41.30 -17.07 -18.08
CA LEU A 32 -42.07 -16.05 -17.34
C LEU A 32 -41.64 -15.89 -15.87
N LEU A 33 -40.95 -16.86 -15.28
CA LEU A 33 -40.53 -16.83 -13.87
C LEU A 33 -39.18 -16.14 -13.61
N SER A 34 -38.49 -15.61 -14.64
CA SER A 34 -37.19 -14.94 -14.47
C SER A 34 -37.27 -13.44 -14.17
N VAL A 35 -38.45 -12.89 -13.84
CA VAL A 35 -38.56 -11.50 -13.34
C VAL A 35 -38.30 -11.48 -11.84
N THR A 36 -37.09 -11.86 -11.45
CA THR A 36 -36.58 -11.71 -10.09
C THR A 36 -36.21 -10.24 -9.87
N ALA A 37 -36.71 -9.71 -8.75
CA ALA A 37 -36.60 -8.32 -8.33
C ALA A 37 -35.23 -7.71 -8.59
N CYS A 38 -35.21 -6.56 -9.27
CA CYS A 38 -34.11 -5.63 -9.19
C CYS A 38 -34.13 -5.08 -7.75
N GLU A 39 -33.37 -5.70 -6.84
CA GLU A 39 -33.04 -5.06 -5.57
C GLU A 39 -32.31 -3.77 -5.92
N THR A 40 -32.95 -2.64 -5.62
CA THR A 40 -32.34 -1.32 -5.64
C THR A 40 -31.22 -1.34 -4.60
N SER A 41 -30.04 -1.81 -5.01
CA SER A 41 -28.82 -1.64 -4.24
C SER A 41 -28.67 -0.14 -4.06
N LEU A 42 -28.83 0.33 -2.82
CA LEU A 42 -28.47 1.68 -2.43
C LEU A 42 -26.99 1.81 -2.73
N VAL A 43 -26.68 2.39 -3.90
CA VAL A 43 -25.32 2.79 -4.26
C VAL A 43 -24.94 3.87 -3.27
N SER A 44 -24.32 3.45 -2.17
CA SER A 44 -23.59 4.34 -1.30
C SER A 44 -22.48 4.91 -2.16
N THR A 45 -22.66 6.13 -2.65
CA THR A 45 -21.58 6.91 -3.28
C THR A 45 -20.40 6.88 -2.33
N PRO A 46 -19.27 6.22 -2.67
CA PRO A 46 -18.11 6.24 -1.79
C PRO A 46 -17.67 7.70 -1.70
N THR A 47 -17.79 8.30 -0.51
CA THR A 47 -17.13 9.57 -0.24
C THR A 47 -15.66 9.36 -0.58
N PRO A 48 -15.08 10.16 -1.50
CA PRO A 48 -13.68 9.99 -1.86
C PRO A 48 -12.87 10.17 -0.58
N ALA A 49 -12.10 9.13 -0.22
CA ALA A 49 -11.19 9.22 0.91
C ALA A 49 -10.28 10.45 0.70
N PRO A 50 -10.06 11.28 1.73
CA PRO A 50 -9.17 12.43 1.61
C PRO A 50 -7.80 11.94 1.13
N LYS A 51 -7.36 12.43 -0.03
CA LYS A 51 -6.05 12.11 -0.59
C LYS A 51 -5.01 13.00 0.08
N ILE A 52 -4.24 12.46 1.01
CA ILE A 52 -3.13 13.17 1.62
C ILE A 52 -2.01 13.29 0.58
N ILE A 53 -1.63 14.52 0.23
CA ILE A 53 -0.50 14.82 -0.65
C ILE A 53 0.66 15.26 0.25
N ALA A 54 1.70 14.44 0.32
CA ALA A 54 2.93 14.76 1.05
C ALA A 54 4.01 15.22 0.06
N THR A 55 4.55 16.41 0.28
CA THR A 55 5.73 16.91 -0.44
C THR A 55 6.98 16.58 0.37
N ALA A 56 7.98 15.98 -0.25
CA ALA A 56 9.27 15.69 0.38
C ALA A 56 10.41 16.24 -0.46
N MET A 57 11.52 16.55 0.20
CA MET A 57 12.79 16.84 -0.47
C MET A 57 13.38 15.52 -1.00
N VAL A 58 14.08 15.60 -2.15
CA VAL A 58 14.56 14.42 -2.91
C VAL A 58 16.07 14.45 -3.18
N ALA A 59 16.82 15.31 -2.48
CA ALA A 59 18.28 15.21 -2.47
C ALA A 59 18.71 13.93 -1.75
N ILE A 60 19.95 13.49 -1.96
CA ILE A 60 20.49 12.26 -1.40
C ILE A 60 21.73 12.59 -0.58
N ILE A 61 21.85 11.96 0.57
CA ILE A 61 23.08 11.90 1.35
C ILE A 61 23.42 10.44 1.64
N GLU A 62 24.71 10.12 1.57
CA GLU A 62 25.28 8.83 1.92
C GLU A 62 26.31 9.04 3.01
N GLY A 63 26.26 8.24 4.06
CA GLY A 63 27.19 8.40 5.17
C GLY A 63 26.96 7.38 6.26
N GLN A 64 27.77 7.48 7.31
CA GLN A 64 27.64 6.62 8.46
C GLN A 64 26.59 7.17 9.42
N LEU A 65 25.66 6.32 9.88
CA LEU A 65 24.73 6.64 10.95
C LEU A 65 25.47 6.70 12.28
N VAL A 66 25.39 7.82 12.98
CA VAL A 66 26.07 8.02 14.26
C VAL A 66 25.13 8.68 15.27
N GLU A 67 25.38 8.46 16.54
CA GLU A 67 24.74 9.22 17.62
C GLU A 67 25.77 10.16 18.26
N ILE A 68 25.46 11.45 18.31
CA ILE A 68 26.29 12.45 18.98
C ILE A 68 25.38 13.32 19.85
N ASP A 69 25.68 13.38 21.15
CA ASP A 69 24.93 14.15 22.15
C ASP A 69 23.41 13.88 22.14
N GLY A 70 23.02 12.61 21.93
CA GLY A 70 21.62 12.19 21.88
C GLY A 70 20.91 12.48 20.55
N CYS A 71 21.66 12.85 19.51
CA CYS A 71 21.13 13.16 18.18
C CYS A 71 21.62 12.14 17.17
N LEU A 72 20.69 11.49 16.46
CA LEU A 72 21.04 10.74 15.26
C LEU A 72 21.53 11.70 14.18
N ARG A 73 22.68 11.38 13.62
CA ARG A 73 23.32 12.13 12.55
C ARG A 73 23.75 11.19 11.44
N VAL A 74 23.83 11.73 10.23
CA VAL A 74 24.57 11.10 9.14
C VAL A 74 25.89 11.85 8.97
N ARG A 75 26.99 11.11 9.07
CA ARG A 75 28.34 11.61 8.86
C ARG A 75 28.75 11.29 7.44
N ASP A 76 28.88 12.32 6.62
CA ASP A 76 29.45 12.22 5.27
C ASP A 76 30.96 12.48 5.37
N ASP A 77 31.75 11.42 5.24
CA ASP A 77 33.22 11.49 5.31
C ASP A 77 33.83 12.21 4.10
N ASN A 78 33.14 12.28 2.96
CA ASN A 78 33.64 12.95 1.76
C ASN A 78 33.63 14.47 1.92
N GLU A 79 32.55 14.98 2.51
CA GLU A 79 32.37 16.42 2.73
C GLU A 79 32.81 16.86 4.14
N ASN A 80 33.10 15.90 5.03
CA ASN A 80 33.40 16.11 6.45
C ASN A 80 32.28 16.90 7.17
N ILE A 81 31.02 16.55 6.85
CA ILE A 81 29.82 17.19 7.41
C ILE A 81 29.01 16.16 8.21
N ASN A 82 28.48 16.59 9.35
CA ASN A 82 27.66 15.77 10.25
C ASN A 82 26.26 16.37 10.38
N TYR A 83 25.31 15.91 9.57
CA TYR A 83 23.95 16.44 9.58
C TYR A 83 23.12 15.80 10.68
N ALA A 84 22.49 16.61 11.53
CA ALA A 84 21.46 16.11 12.44
C ALA A 84 20.23 15.68 11.64
N LEU A 85 19.76 14.45 11.85
CA LEU A 85 18.59 13.92 11.17
C LEU A 85 17.32 14.49 11.78
N VAL A 86 16.49 15.10 10.92
CA VAL A 86 15.19 15.64 11.28
C VAL A 86 14.13 14.75 10.66
N TRP A 87 13.27 14.18 11.50
CA TRP A 87 12.27 13.18 11.11
C TRP A 87 10.91 13.85 10.90
N PRO A 88 10.39 13.92 9.66
CA PRO A 88 9.03 14.42 9.41
C PRO A 88 7.95 13.50 10.02
N PRO A 89 6.71 13.97 10.16
CA PRO A 89 5.61 13.22 10.81
C PRO A 89 5.21 11.89 10.13
N ASP A 90 5.59 11.68 8.86
CA ASP A 90 5.35 10.41 8.16
C ASP A 90 6.37 9.33 8.52
N LEU A 91 7.39 9.69 9.30
CA LEU A 91 8.44 8.82 9.81
C LEU A 91 8.41 8.78 11.33
N ARG A 92 8.77 7.64 11.90
CA ARG A 92 9.03 7.47 13.33
C ARG A 92 10.33 6.70 13.51
N VAL A 93 11.17 7.19 14.42
CA VAL A 93 12.41 6.51 14.80
C VAL A 93 12.32 6.04 16.24
N THR A 94 12.79 4.82 16.50
CA THR A 94 12.95 4.26 17.84
C THR A 94 14.39 3.76 17.97
N ILE A 95 15.04 4.10 19.08
CA ILE A 95 16.44 3.73 19.36
C ILE A 95 16.43 2.85 20.60
N ASP A 96 17.04 1.66 20.50
CA ASP A 96 17.24 0.72 21.60
C ASP A 96 18.68 0.21 21.58
N GLY A 97 19.52 0.77 22.46
CA GLY A 97 20.97 0.60 22.37
C GLY A 97 21.48 1.12 21.02
N ASP A 98 22.22 0.26 20.30
CA ASP A 98 22.76 0.58 18.97
C ASP A 98 21.75 0.32 17.84
N ASN A 99 20.60 -0.30 18.13
CA ASN A 99 19.60 -0.60 17.10
C ASN A 99 18.68 0.61 16.88
N VAL A 100 18.52 1.00 15.62
CA VAL A 100 17.68 2.09 15.18
C VAL A 100 16.61 1.54 14.24
N ASN A 101 15.37 1.48 14.73
CA ASN A 101 14.20 1.09 13.95
C ASN A 101 13.52 2.34 13.38
N ILE A 102 13.37 2.37 12.06
CA ILE A 102 12.74 3.47 11.32
C ILE A 102 11.47 2.95 10.66
N VAL A 103 10.34 3.54 11.00
CA VAL A 103 9.04 3.27 10.38
C VAL A 103 8.68 4.42 9.46
N THR A 104 8.46 4.16 8.17
CA THR A 104 8.06 5.16 7.18
C THR A 104 6.59 5.02 6.80
N GLY A 105 6.01 5.99 6.08
CA GLY A 105 4.69 5.84 5.44
C GLY A 105 3.51 5.82 6.42
N ILE A 106 3.69 6.34 7.64
CA ILE A 106 2.67 6.36 8.71
C ILE A 106 1.43 7.16 8.29
N VAL A 107 1.64 8.35 7.71
CA VAL A 107 0.58 9.24 7.23
C VAL A 107 0.08 8.78 5.85
N ARG A 108 0.97 8.25 5.00
CA ARG A 108 0.61 7.75 3.66
C ARG A 108 -0.10 6.39 3.65
N GLY A 109 -0.10 5.67 4.78
CA GLY A 109 -0.73 4.35 4.91
C GLY A 109 0.03 3.21 4.22
N LYS A 110 1.32 3.40 3.94
CA LYS A 110 2.21 2.38 3.35
C LYS A 110 3.40 2.19 4.28
N GLN A 111 3.17 1.52 5.39
CA GLN A 111 4.21 1.37 6.41
C GLN A 111 5.28 0.39 5.97
N GLU A 112 6.53 0.82 6.11
CA GLU A 112 7.72 0.03 5.90
C GLU A 112 8.61 0.20 7.13
N GLU A 113 9.20 -0.90 7.60
CA GLU A 113 10.11 -0.92 8.74
C GLU A 113 11.52 -1.20 8.23
N ILE A 114 12.47 -0.42 8.74
CA ILE A 114 13.87 -0.47 8.35
C ILE A 114 14.68 -0.49 9.64
N ASP A 115 15.43 -1.58 9.84
CA ASP A 115 16.34 -1.74 10.96
C ASP A 115 17.77 -1.47 10.48
N VAL A 116 18.45 -0.54 11.16
CA VAL A 116 19.86 -0.21 10.98
C VAL A 116 20.53 -0.09 12.34
N GLN A 117 21.84 -0.22 12.37
CA GLN A 117 22.64 -0.04 13.58
C GLN A 117 23.40 1.29 13.54
N ILE A 118 23.68 1.85 14.71
CA ILE A 118 24.71 2.89 14.84
C ILE A 118 26.03 2.35 14.30
N GLY A 119 26.65 3.09 13.39
CA GLY A 119 27.86 2.68 12.65
C GLY A 119 27.58 2.12 11.26
N ASP A 120 26.33 1.81 10.90
CA ASP A 120 25.98 1.38 9.56
C ASP A 120 26.12 2.53 8.56
N TRP A 121 26.50 2.20 7.34
CA TRP A 121 26.42 3.12 6.22
C TRP A 121 24.99 3.12 5.66
N VAL A 122 24.47 4.31 5.41
CA VAL A 122 23.08 4.52 5.04
C VAL A 122 22.99 5.60 3.97
N ARG A 123 22.05 5.41 3.05
CA ARG A 123 21.61 6.41 2.08
C ARG A 123 20.26 6.95 2.53
N PHE A 124 20.16 8.25 2.75
CA PHE A 124 18.89 8.93 3.01
C PHE A 124 18.53 9.84 1.83
N SER A 125 17.29 9.77 1.35
CA SER A 125 16.72 10.90 0.63
C SER A 125 16.33 12.02 1.60
N GLY A 126 16.11 13.23 1.10
CA GLY A 126 15.76 14.37 1.93
C GLY A 126 16.30 15.69 1.40
N GLY A 127 16.73 16.57 2.31
CA GLY A 127 17.44 17.80 1.95
C GLY A 127 18.02 18.56 3.13
N GLU A 128 19.10 19.28 2.85
CA GLU A 128 19.75 20.16 3.82
C GLU A 128 18.87 21.38 4.14
N THR A 129 18.84 21.75 5.41
CA THR A 129 18.37 23.06 5.83
C THR A 129 19.16 23.57 7.03
N ARG A 130 19.26 24.90 7.14
CA ARG A 130 19.72 25.58 8.38
C ARG A 130 18.55 26.11 9.20
N GLN A 131 17.35 26.06 8.63
CA GLN A 131 16.13 26.55 9.25
C GLN A 131 15.13 25.41 9.35
N ILE A 132 14.79 25.07 10.58
CA ILE A 132 13.70 24.15 10.90
C ILE A 132 12.53 24.96 11.43
N SER A 133 11.31 24.52 11.13
CA SER A 133 10.11 25.18 11.68
C SER A 133 10.08 25.07 13.20
N GLU A 134 9.38 25.98 13.87
CA GLU A 134 9.22 25.94 15.34
C GLU A 134 8.57 24.62 15.82
N GLU A 135 7.76 23.98 14.97
CA GLU A 135 7.14 22.69 15.27
C GLU A 135 8.16 21.54 15.22
N LEU A 136 9.07 21.55 14.23
CA LEU A 136 10.15 20.57 14.13
C LEU A 136 11.25 20.82 15.18
N SER A 137 11.48 22.08 15.58
CA SER A 137 12.46 22.37 16.63
C SER A 137 12.01 21.86 18.00
N LYS A 138 10.69 21.76 18.24
CA LYS A 138 10.13 21.18 19.47
C LYS A 138 10.32 19.66 19.57
N THR A 139 10.51 18.97 18.44
CA THR A 139 10.74 17.52 18.43
C THR A 139 12.21 17.14 18.50
N LEU A 140 13.11 18.10 18.24
CA LEU A 140 14.55 17.90 18.36
C LEU A 140 15.03 18.23 19.77
N SER A 141 16.01 17.47 20.24
CA SER A 141 16.75 17.81 21.46
C SER A 141 17.45 19.16 21.26
N PRO A 142 17.52 20.03 22.29
CA PRO A 142 18.26 21.30 22.21
C PRO A 142 19.76 21.11 21.93
N HIS A 143 20.29 19.90 22.11
CA HIS A 143 21.67 19.54 21.81
C HIS A 143 21.91 19.25 20.32
N CYS A 144 20.86 19.07 19.51
CA CYS A 144 20.98 18.83 18.07
C CYS A 144 21.26 20.15 17.35
N GLN A 145 22.54 20.45 17.15
CA GLN A 145 22.96 21.65 16.42
C GLN A 145 23.00 21.40 14.90
N GLU A 146 22.92 22.49 14.14
CA GLU A 146 23.02 22.51 12.68
C GLU A 146 24.38 21.97 12.17
N PRO A 147 24.48 21.55 10.89
CA PRO A 147 23.44 21.55 9.85
C PRO A 147 22.42 20.42 10.02
N TYR A 148 21.22 20.60 9.46
CA TYR A 148 20.12 19.63 9.54
C TYR A 148 19.89 18.96 8.18
N TRP A 149 19.52 17.68 8.22
CA TRP A 149 18.99 16.95 7.07
C TRP A 149 17.55 16.53 7.35
N VAL A 150 16.59 17.08 6.60
CA VAL A 150 15.19 16.67 6.69
C VAL A 150 15.01 15.38 5.91
N VAL A 151 14.79 14.28 6.62
CA VAL A 151 14.77 12.94 6.03
C VAL A 151 13.56 12.77 5.12
N GLY A 152 13.81 12.29 3.91
CA GLY A 152 12.81 11.92 2.91
C GLY A 152 12.23 10.53 3.17
N PHE A 153 11.71 9.91 2.11
CA PHE A 153 11.00 8.63 2.22
C PHE A 153 11.83 7.42 1.82
N ASP A 154 12.95 7.63 1.13
CA ASP A 154 13.80 6.56 0.63
C ASP A 154 15.00 6.45 1.57
N ILE A 155 15.07 5.33 2.28
CA ILE A 155 16.11 5.04 3.27
C ILE A 155 16.67 3.66 2.92
N ILE A 156 17.97 3.60 2.63
CA ILE A 156 18.60 2.38 2.12
C ILE A 156 19.87 2.12 2.92
N PRO A 157 19.95 1.03 3.70
CA PRO A 157 21.20 0.55 4.28
C PRO A 157 22.20 0.19 3.16
N ILE A 158 23.42 0.68 3.28
CA ILE A 158 24.51 0.41 2.32
C ILE A 158 25.46 -0.59 2.95
N GLN A 159 25.74 -1.66 2.21
CA GLN A 159 26.82 -2.59 2.56
C GLN A 159 28.12 -2.02 2.02
N VAL A 160 29.01 -1.53 2.89
CA VAL A 160 30.36 -1.16 2.47
C VAL A 160 31.11 -2.44 2.14
N THR A 161 31.40 -2.63 0.86
CA THR A 161 32.27 -3.71 0.43
C THR A 161 33.69 -3.16 0.59
N GLU A 162 34.41 -3.60 1.62
CA GLU A 162 35.84 -3.29 1.75
C GLU A 162 36.58 -3.95 0.57
N GLU A 163 36.82 -3.20 -0.50
CA GLU A 163 37.78 -3.59 -1.51
C GLU A 163 39.17 -3.46 -0.89
N THR A 164 39.71 -4.59 -0.44
CA THR A 164 41.08 -4.70 0.05
C THR A 164 42.03 -4.48 -1.14
N GLU A 165 42.69 -3.32 -1.19
CA GLU A 165 43.86 -3.07 -2.06
C GLU A 165 45.16 -3.49 -1.37
#